data_AF-A0AAD1NIN8-F1
#
_entry.id   AF-A0AAD1NIN8-F1
#
_cell.length_a   1.000
_cell.length_b   1.000
_cell.length_c   1.000
_cell.angle_alpha   90.00
_cell.angle_beta   90.00
_cell.angle_gamma   90.00
#
_symmetry.space_group_name_H-M   'P 1'
#
loop_
_entity.id
_entity.type
_entity.pdbx_description
1 polymer ?
#
loop_
_entity_poly.entity_id
_entity_poly.type
_entity_poly.pdbx_seq_one_letter_code
_entity_poly.pdbx_strand_id
1 'polypeptide(L)'
;MDKKYYQLLKKQLSSKEAVLTEIINLSAICELPKATEHFMSDVHGEYDAFNHVLRNGSGSIKEKLRDCFPQFSSAEISSVATLIYYPQEKLDSECQLQDKKLFEHYCRLNLVYLLKTVKFVGQKYTRSKVRKAFPEKFRYILEELINEVDSTTDKQDYFDSILSQLQNLGELTRLIVALADTIRRLTVDHLHVVGDIYDRGPYPDKIIDRLINMPSVDVQWGNHDIVWMAAFSGSPLAMMNVIRICARYGNLDILEESYGINLRAILEYAERYYEPSEAFRPRLVDGVRLSADEKVLLNKLQQATAILQFKLESQLIERRPDFQLEHRDLLHFIDFSQNKIELAGET
;
A
#
# COMPACT_ATOMS: atom_id res chain seq x y z
N MET A 1 -38.71 -17.07 0.90
CA MET A 1 -37.39 -17.27 0.25
C MET A 1 -37.60 -17.55 -1.23
N ASP A 2 -36.83 -16.89 -2.08
CA ASP A 2 -37.09 -16.80 -3.52
C ASP A 2 -36.69 -18.09 -4.27
N LYS A 3 -37.51 -18.56 -5.22
CA LYS A 3 -37.27 -19.81 -5.98
C LYS A 3 -35.92 -19.75 -6.72
N LYS A 4 -35.51 -18.55 -7.10
CA LYS A 4 -34.22 -18.20 -7.71
C LYS A 4 -33.03 -18.48 -6.77
N TYR A 5 -33.19 -18.22 -5.47
CA TYR A 5 -32.17 -18.49 -4.45
C TYR A 5 -31.89 -19.99 -4.30
N TYR A 6 -32.93 -20.82 -4.21
CA TYR A 6 -32.76 -22.27 -4.13
C TYR A 6 -32.19 -22.89 -5.42
N GLN A 7 -32.54 -22.33 -6.59
CA GLN A 7 -31.93 -22.75 -7.86
C GLN A 7 -30.44 -22.41 -7.93
N LEU A 8 -30.03 -21.24 -7.41
CA LEU A 8 -28.62 -20.86 -7.30
C LEU A 8 -27.86 -21.76 -6.31
N LEU A 9 -28.43 -22.02 -5.14
CA LEU A 9 -27.88 -22.98 -4.17
C LEU A 9 -27.70 -24.37 -4.79
N LYS A 10 -28.70 -24.89 -5.49
CA LYS A 10 -28.62 -26.20 -6.14
C LYS A 10 -27.54 -26.26 -7.23
N LYS A 11 -27.20 -25.13 -7.88
CA LYS A 11 -26.09 -25.06 -8.84
C LYS A 11 -24.73 -25.18 -8.17
N GLN A 12 -24.56 -24.66 -6.96
CA GLN A 12 -23.28 -24.69 -6.23
C GLN A 12 -23.15 -25.91 -5.31
N LEU A 13 -24.26 -26.38 -4.75
CA LEU A 13 -24.34 -27.47 -3.78
C LEU A 13 -25.37 -28.48 -4.29
N SER A 14 -24.87 -29.55 -4.91
CA SER A 14 -25.67 -30.51 -5.67
C SER A 14 -26.50 -31.48 -4.81
N SER A 15 -26.25 -31.54 -3.50
CA SER A 15 -26.97 -32.45 -2.58
C SER A 15 -27.23 -31.81 -1.21
N LYS A 16 -28.15 -32.43 -0.45
CA LYS A 16 -28.45 -32.02 0.93
C LYS A 16 -27.21 -32.15 1.81
N GLU A 17 -26.42 -33.20 1.61
CA GLU A 17 -25.18 -33.45 2.34
C GLU A 17 -24.17 -32.34 2.08
N ALA A 18 -23.99 -31.91 0.83
CA ALA A 18 -23.10 -30.79 0.49
C ALA A 18 -23.51 -29.50 1.20
N VAL A 19 -24.82 -29.21 1.27
CA VAL A 19 -25.33 -28.06 2.02
C VAL A 19 -25.06 -28.20 3.52
N LEU A 20 -25.30 -29.36 4.11
CA LEU A 20 -25.04 -29.60 5.53
C LEU A 20 -23.55 -29.47 5.87
N THR A 21 -22.67 -30.03 5.04
CA THR A 21 -21.21 -29.90 5.20
C THR A 21 -20.77 -28.44 5.13
N GLU A 22 -21.30 -27.66 4.18
CA GLU A 22 -20.93 -26.26 4.05
C GLU A 22 -21.47 -25.40 5.22
N ILE A 23 -22.68 -25.69 5.72
CA ILE A 23 -23.21 -25.05 6.93
C ILE A 23 -22.28 -25.33 8.13
N ILE A 24 -21.90 -26.60 8.35
CA ILE A 24 -21.00 -26.96 9.45
C ILE A 24 -19.66 -26.22 9.33
N ASN A 25 -19.09 -26.16 8.11
CA ASN A 25 -17.83 -25.50 7.84
C ASN A 25 -17.91 -23.98 8.10
N LEU A 26 -18.93 -23.30 7.55
CA LEU A 26 -19.11 -21.86 7.72
C LEU A 26 -19.44 -21.50 9.17
N SER A 27 -20.27 -22.30 9.86
CA SER A 27 -20.54 -22.11 11.29
C SER A 27 -19.27 -22.24 12.12
N ALA A 28 -18.42 -23.25 11.85
CA ALA A 28 -17.14 -23.39 12.56
C ALA A 28 -16.18 -22.21 12.29
N ILE A 29 -16.21 -21.64 11.08
CA ILE A 29 -15.41 -20.45 10.74
C ILE A 29 -15.90 -19.22 11.51
N CYS A 30 -17.22 -19.05 11.69
CA CYS A 30 -17.78 -17.93 12.45
C CYS A 30 -17.42 -17.95 13.94
N GLU A 31 -17.10 -19.11 14.50
CA GLU A 31 -16.65 -19.26 15.90
C GLU A 31 -15.16 -18.92 16.10
N LEU A 32 -14.40 -18.69 15.02
CA LEU A 32 -13.01 -18.25 15.14
C LEU A 32 -12.92 -16.81 15.65
N PRO A 33 -11.83 -16.44 16.35
CA PRO A 33 -11.59 -15.06 16.75
C PRO A 33 -11.61 -14.12 15.55
N LYS A 34 -12.12 -12.89 15.75
CA LYS A 34 -12.12 -11.86 14.71
C LYS A 34 -10.69 -11.65 14.17
N ALA A 35 -10.57 -11.64 12.85
CA ALA A 35 -9.31 -11.37 12.19
C ALA A 35 -8.88 -9.91 12.38
N THR A 36 -7.60 -9.63 12.16
CA THR A 36 -7.03 -8.30 12.36
C THR A 36 -7.31 -7.43 11.13
N GLU A 37 -8.03 -6.33 11.33
CA GLU A 37 -8.29 -5.31 10.31
C GLU A 37 -7.34 -4.14 10.53
N HIS A 38 -6.80 -3.60 9.45
CA HIS A 38 -5.87 -2.47 9.48
C HIS A 38 -6.43 -1.33 8.66
N PHE A 39 -6.56 -0.15 9.27
CA PHE A 39 -7.03 1.07 8.61
C PHE A 39 -5.84 1.99 8.33
N MET A 40 -5.76 2.50 7.11
CA MET A 40 -4.74 3.47 6.70
C MET A 40 -5.40 4.67 6.02
N SER A 41 -5.10 5.88 6.48
CA SER A 41 -5.52 7.15 5.87
C SER A 41 -4.29 7.98 5.49
N ASP A 42 -4.52 9.08 4.78
CA ASP A 42 -3.52 10.13 4.50
C ASP A 42 -2.25 9.60 3.82
N VAL A 43 -2.42 8.70 2.85
CA VAL A 43 -1.29 8.04 2.18
C VAL A 43 -0.51 9.02 1.30
N HIS A 44 -1.22 9.84 0.51
CA HIS A 44 -0.70 10.97 -0.25
C HIS A 44 0.62 10.69 -1.00
N GLY A 45 0.72 9.59 -1.74
CA GLY A 45 1.91 9.27 -2.52
C GLY A 45 3.18 8.91 -1.71
N GLU A 46 3.11 8.86 -0.37
CA GLU A 46 4.22 8.55 0.53
C GLU A 46 4.45 7.03 0.64
N TYR A 47 4.94 6.44 -0.46
CA TYR A 47 5.12 4.98 -0.57
C TYR A 47 5.99 4.38 0.53
N ASP A 48 7.10 5.00 0.90
CA ASP A 48 8.03 4.41 1.87
C ASP A 48 7.41 4.34 3.27
N ALA A 49 6.73 5.40 3.69
CA ALA A 49 5.97 5.42 4.94
C ALA A 49 4.83 4.39 4.92
N PHE A 50 4.06 4.36 3.83
CA PHE A 50 2.98 3.39 3.63
C PHE A 50 3.48 1.95 3.72
N ASN A 51 4.54 1.63 2.98
CA ASN A 51 5.15 0.31 2.95
C ASN A 51 5.76 -0.07 4.30
N HIS A 52 6.36 0.88 5.04
CA HIS A 52 6.85 0.64 6.39
C HIS A 52 5.72 0.26 7.36
N VAL A 53 4.59 1.00 7.33
CA VAL A 53 3.43 0.73 8.18
C VAL A 53 2.79 -0.63 7.84
N LEU A 54 2.71 -0.99 6.56
CA LEU A 54 2.28 -2.33 6.17
C LEU A 54 3.24 -3.42 6.66
N ARG A 55 4.55 -3.20 6.54
CA ARG A 55 5.57 -4.17 6.95
C ARG A 55 5.57 -4.39 8.46
N ASN A 56 5.32 -3.34 9.25
CA ASN A 56 5.30 -3.42 10.71
C ASN A 56 3.92 -3.84 11.29
N GLY A 57 2.89 -3.90 10.45
CA GLY A 57 1.52 -4.26 10.82
C GLY A 57 0.93 -3.30 11.86
N SER A 58 1.22 -2.00 11.76
CA SER A 58 0.89 -0.97 12.75
C SER A 58 1.29 -1.33 14.18
N GLY A 59 2.45 -2.00 14.33
CA GLY A 59 2.97 -2.46 15.62
C GLY A 59 2.40 -3.77 16.13
N SER A 60 1.34 -4.32 15.49
CA SER A 60 0.75 -5.60 15.90
C SER A 60 1.74 -6.76 15.83
N ILE A 61 2.72 -6.73 14.90
CA ILE A 61 3.75 -7.80 14.84
C ILE A 61 4.59 -7.82 16.11
N LYS A 62 5.03 -6.65 16.61
CA LYS A 62 5.79 -6.57 17.87
C LYS A 62 4.96 -7.03 19.07
N GLU A 63 3.68 -6.72 19.09
CA GLU A 63 2.77 -7.20 20.14
C GLU A 63 2.66 -8.73 20.11
N LYS A 64 2.42 -9.33 18.94
CA LYS A 64 2.33 -10.79 18.80
C LYS A 64 3.64 -11.51 19.12
N LEU A 65 4.78 -10.90 18.83
CA LEU A 65 6.08 -11.44 19.24
C LEU A 65 6.24 -11.43 20.77
N ARG A 66 5.79 -10.37 21.47
CA ARG A 66 5.84 -10.33 22.94
C ARG A 66 4.95 -11.39 23.56
N ASP A 67 3.76 -11.60 23.01
CA ASP A 67 2.85 -12.64 23.48
C ASP A 67 3.41 -14.05 23.23
N CYS A 68 4.05 -14.26 22.06
CA CYS A 68 4.64 -15.54 21.67
C CYS A 68 5.93 -15.87 22.44
N PHE A 69 6.72 -14.86 22.83
CA PHE A 69 7.98 -15.02 23.54
C PHE A 69 8.06 -14.12 24.79
N PRO A 70 7.30 -14.43 25.87
CA PRO A 70 7.30 -13.63 27.09
C PRO A 70 8.67 -13.51 27.76
N GLN A 71 9.56 -14.47 27.49
CA GLN A 71 10.92 -14.53 28.01
C GLN A 71 11.92 -13.65 27.26
N PHE A 72 11.58 -13.12 26.09
CA PHE A 72 12.48 -12.28 25.31
C PHE A 72 12.53 -10.85 25.86
N SER A 73 13.73 -10.29 25.85
CA SER A 73 13.95 -8.87 26.08
C SER A 73 13.39 -8.01 24.93
N SER A 74 13.17 -6.72 25.21
CA SER A 74 12.74 -5.76 24.18
C SER A 74 13.70 -5.68 22.98
N ALA A 75 14.99 -5.92 23.20
CA ALA A 75 16.01 -5.94 22.15
C ALA A 75 15.86 -7.18 21.24
N GLU A 76 15.65 -8.35 21.83
CA GLU A 76 15.41 -9.60 21.08
C GLU A 76 14.13 -9.52 20.25
N ILE A 77 13.03 -9.03 20.86
CA ILE A 77 11.77 -8.79 20.14
C ILE A 77 11.99 -7.82 18.97
N SER A 78 12.74 -6.75 19.18
CA SER A 78 13.01 -5.76 18.12
C SER A 78 13.88 -6.35 17.01
N SER A 79 14.81 -7.25 17.33
CA SER A 79 15.64 -7.95 16.36
C SER A 79 14.80 -8.87 15.45
N VAL A 80 13.95 -9.72 16.04
CA VAL A 80 13.05 -10.61 15.29
C VAL A 80 12.02 -9.80 14.50
N ALA A 81 11.46 -8.73 15.07
CA ALA A 81 10.54 -7.84 14.35
C ALA A 81 11.21 -7.21 13.12
N THR A 82 12.44 -6.72 13.26
CA THR A 82 13.20 -6.13 12.14
C THR A 82 13.42 -7.14 11.03
N LEU A 83 13.73 -8.40 11.38
CA LEU A 83 13.83 -9.49 10.41
C LEU A 83 12.50 -9.76 9.69
N ILE A 84 11.35 -9.65 10.37
CA ILE A 84 10.04 -9.82 9.72
C ILE A 84 9.72 -8.63 8.79
N TYR A 85 10.11 -7.41 9.18
CA TYR A 85 9.80 -6.20 8.43
C TYR A 85 10.62 -6.13 7.14
N TYR A 86 11.92 -6.41 7.24
CA TYR A 86 12.93 -6.24 6.20
C TYR A 86 13.81 -7.50 6.11
N PRO A 87 13.25 -8.66 5.73
CA PRO A 87 13.95 -9.93 5.84
C PRO A 87 15.18 -10.01 4.94
N GLN A 88 15.10 -9.48 3.71
CA GLN A 88 16.21 -9.51 2.77
C GLN A 88 17.34 -8.59 3.25
N GLU A 89 17.01 -7.34 3.58
CA GLU A 89 17.96 -6.33 4.01
C GLU A 89 18.65 -6.74 5.33
N LYS A 90 17.90 -7.34 6.26
CA LYS A 90 18.46 -7.85 7.52
C LYS A 90 19.38 -9.05 7.29
N LEU A 91 18.98 -10.02 6.46
CA LEU A 91 19.81 -11.19 6.17
C LEU A 91 21.10 -10.80 5.42
N ASP A 92 21.02 -9.88 4.46
CA ASP A 92 22.19 -9.39 3.72
C ASP A 92 23.17 -8.67 4.65
N SER A 93 22.65 -7.85 5.58
CA SER A 93 23.47 -7.20 6.60
C SER A 93 24.15 -8.20 7.53
N GLU A 94 23.43 -9.21 8.04
CA GLU A 94 24.02 -10.24 8.92
C GLU A 94 25.04 -11.11 8.19
N CYS A 95 24.82 -11.41 6.91
CA CYS A 95 25.75 -12.17 6.09
C CYS A 95 27.08 -11.43 5.86
N GLN A 96 27.05 -10.08 5.83
CA GLN A 96 28.25 -9.26 5.67
C GLN A 96 29.01 -9.06 6.99
N LEU A 97 28.30 -9.05 8.12
CA LEU A 97 28.86 -8.77 9.44
C LEU A 97 29.43 -10.01 10.14
N GLN A 98 28.95 -11.21 9.79
CA GLN A 98 29.26 -12.44 10.49
C GLN A 98 30.04 -13.44 9.64
N ASP A 99 30.84 -14.29 10.30
CA ASP A 99 31.41 -15.47 9.68
C ASP A 99 30.31 -16.46 9.25
N LYS A 100 30.57 -17.24 8.20
CA LYS A 100 29.62 -18.20 7.62
C LYS A 100 28.93 -19.11 8.66
N LYS A 101 29.68 -19.66 9.61
CA LYS A 101 29.12 -20.55 10.66
C LYS A 101 28.18 -19.81 11.61
N LEU A 102 28.50 -18.57 11.96
CA LEU A 102 27.67 -17.74 12.83
C LEU A 102 26.39 -17.33 12.09
N PHE A 103 26.51 -16.94 10.82
CA PHE A 103 25.36 -16.61 9.98
C PHE A 103 24.40 -17.80 9.78
N GLU A 104 24.95 -18.99 9.55
CA GLU A 104 24.16 -20.22 9.44
C GLU A 104 23.43 -20.54 10.76
N HIS A 105 24.09 -20.38 11.90
CA HIS A 105 23.47 -20.52 13.22
C HIS A 105 22.37 -19.48 13.45
N TYR A 106 22.63 -18.21 13.09
CA TYR A 106 21.65 -17.13 13.14
C TYR A 106 20.41 -17.46 12.31
N CYS A 107 20.58 -17.96 11.08
CA CYS A 107 19.49 -18.37 10.20
C CYS A 107 18.67 -19.50 10.83
N ARG A 108 19.33 -20.55 11.33
CA ARG A 108 18.65 -21.70 11.96
C ARG A 108 17.83 -21.27 13.18
N LEU A 109 18.42 -20.43 14.04
CA LEU A 109 17.75 -19.92 15.24
C LEU A 109 16.52 -19.08 14.89
N ASN A 110 16.68 -18.10 14.00
CA ASN A 110 15.57 -17.24 13.61
C ASN A 110 14.49 -18.00 12.85
N LEU A 111 14.84 -19.03 12.07
CA LEU A 111 13.85 -19.88 11.42
C LEU A 111 12.90 -20.52 12.44
N VAL A 112 13.44 -21.05 13.54
CA VAL A 112 12.62 -21.61 14.64
C VAL A 112 11.72 -20.55 15.26
N TYR A 113 12.23 -19.34 15.51
CA TYR A 113 11.44 -18.24 16.04
C TYR A 113 10.30 -17.84 15.09
N LEU A 114 10.56 -17.77 13.79
CA LEU A 114 9.53 -17.47 12.79
C LEU A 114 8.49 -18.58 12.69
N LEU A 115 8.89 -19.87 12.70
CA LEU A 115 7.95 -21.00 12.71
C LEU A 115 7.02 -20.96 13.93
N LYS A 116 7.56 -20.70 15.13
CA LYS A 116 6.76 -20.52 16.35
C LYS A 116 5.82 -19.33 16.25
N THR A 117 6.30 -18.22 15.70
CA THR A 117 5.48 -17.01 15.47
C THR A 117 4.32 -17.31 14.51
N VAL A 118 4.58 -18.03 13.41
CA VAL A 118 3.54 -18.44 12.43
C VAL A 118 2.50 -19.32 13.10
N LYS A 119 2.94 -20.32 13.87
CA LYS A 119 2.06 -21.18 14.64
C LYS A 119 1.17 -20.38 15.57
N PHE A 120 1.74 -19.41 16.30
CA PHE A 120 1.03 -18.53 17.22
C PHE A 120 0.01 -17.63 16.50
N VAL A 121 0.42 -16.84 15.51
CA VAL A 121 -0.50 -15.94 14.78
C VAL A 121 -1.54 -16.71 13.95
N GLY A 122 -1.22 -17.96 13.57
CA GLY A 122 -2.07 -18.87 12.82
C GLY A 122 -3.25 -19.44 13.63
N GLN A 123 -3.21 -19.40 14.97
CA GLN A 123 -4.22 -20.04 15.84
C GLN A 123 -5.64 -19.48 15.64
N LYS A 124 -5.76 -18.21 15.26
CA LYS A 124 -7.06 -17.55 14.98
C LYS A 124 -7.65 -17.92 13.62
N TYR A 125 -6.98 -18.76 12.82
CA TYR A 125 -7.38 -19.08 11.46
C TYR A 125 -7.55 -20.59 11.24
N THR A 126 -8.32 -20.95 10.22
CA THR A 126 -8.39 -22.34 9.77
C THR A 126 -7.05 -22.80 9.21
N ARG A 127 -6.78 -24.11 9.30
CA ARG A 127 -5.60 -24.73 8.68
C ARG A 127 -5.50 -24.43 7.18
N SER A 128 -6.64 -24.42 6.48
CA SER A 128 -6.70 -24.08 5.05
C SER A 128 -6.24 -22.64 4.78
N LYS A 129 -6.64 -21.67 5.62
CA LYS A 129 -6.22 -20.27 5.48
C LYS A 129 -4.72 -20.11 5.73
N VAL A 130 -4.18 -20.74 6.77
CA VAL A 130 -2.73 -20.74 7.05
C VAL A 130 -1.96 -21.39 5.90
N ARG A 131 -2.39 -22.56 5.41
CA ARG A 131 -1.78 -23.25 4.25
C ARG A 131 -1.74 -22.39 2.98
N LYS A 132 -2.81 -21.63 2.72
CA LYS A 132 -2.89 -20.70 1.58
C LYS A 132 -1.99 -19.47 1.74
N ALA A 133 -1.59 -19.13 2.96
CA ALA A 133 -0.64 -18.06 3.22
C ALA A 133 0.80 -18.45 2.87
N PHE A 134 1.14 -19.75 2.94
CA PHE A 134 2.47 -20.23 2.57
C PHE A 134 2.74 -20.12 1.06
N PRO A 135 3.97 -19.75 0.68
CA PRO A 135 4.41 -19.83 -0.71
C PRO A 135 4.29 -21.25 -1.25
N GLU A 136 3.81 -21.38 -2.49
CA GLU A 136 3.51 -22.68 -3.09
C GLU A 136 4.70 -23.64 -3.09
N LYS A 137 5.91 -23.13 -3.42
CA LYS A 137 7.17 -23.89 -3.42
C LYS A 137 7.48 -24.53 -2.06
N PHE A 138 7.16 -23.85 -0.96
CA PHE A 138 7.53 -24.27 0.40
C PHE A 138 6.35 -24.80 1.22
N ARG A 139 5.15 -24.86 0.65
CA ARG A 139 3.91 -25.16 1.39
C ARG A 139 3.99 -26.47 2.17
N TYR A 140 4.42 -27.55 1.52
CA TYR A 140 4.54 -28.87 2.16
C TYR A 140 5.55 -28.85 3.31
N ILE A 141 6.76 -28.32 3.06
CA ILE A 141 7.82 -28.35 4.09
C ILE A 141 7.49 -27.44 5.27
N LEU A 142 6.80 -26.31 5.04
CA LEU A 142 6.36 -25.42 6.11
C LEU A 142 5.26 -26.05 6.98
N GLU A 143 4.33 -26.80 6.38
CA GLU A 143 3.33 -27.56 7.15
C GLU A 143 4.00 -28.57 8.08
N GLU A 144 4.97 -29.34 7.58
CA GLU A 144 5.73 -30.31 8.38
C GLU A 144 6.49 -29.60 9.52
N LEU A 145 7.25 -28.55 9.20
CA LEU A 145 8.06 -27.83 10.18
C LEU A 145 7.23 -27.16 11.27
N ILE A 146 6.05 -26.61 10.96
CA ILE A 146 5.17 -25.95 11.94
C ILE A 146 4.53 -26.95 12.89
N ASN A 147 4.16 -28.14 12.39
CA ASN A 147 3.57 -29.18 13.23
C ASN A 147 4.59 -29.74 14.23
N GLU A 148 5.85 -29.85 13.81
CA GLU A 148 6.91 -30.48 14.60
C GLU A 148 7.76 -29.49 15.43
N VAL A 149 7.55 -28.17 15.30
CA VAL A 149 8.38 -27.14 15.96
C VAL A 149 8.42 -27.22 17.49
N ASP A 150 7.41 -27.83 18.12
CA ASP A 150 7.32 -28.03 19.58
C ASP A 150 7.43 -29.52 19.97
N SER A 151 7.85 -30.38 19.04
CA SER A 151 7.99 -31.83 19.28
C SER A 151 9.16 -32.11 20.23
N THR A 152 8.94 -32.95 21.24
CA THR A 152 9.91 -33.27 22.31
C THR A 152 10.44 -34.72 22.25
N THR A 153 10.17 -35.45 21.16
CA THR A 153 10.43 -36.90 21.02
C THR A 153 11.16 -37.24 19.70
N ASP A 154 11.11 -38.50 19.24
CA ASP A 154 11.76 -39.07 18.04
C ASP A 154 11.69 -38.22 16.75
N LYS A 155 10.73 -37.30 16.66
CA LYS A 155 10.58 -36.40 15.51
C LYS A 155 11.46 -35.15 15.56
N GLN A 156 12.16 -34.90 16.66
CA GLN A 156 13.13 -33.82 16.75
C GLN A 156 14.31 -34.06 15.80
N ASP A 157 14.81 -35.30 15.70
CA ASP A 157 15.85 -35.68 14.74
C ASP A 157 15.37 -35.50 13.28
N TYR A 158 14.10 -35.79 13.02
CA TYR A 158 13.48 -35.55 11.71
C TYR A 158 13.43 -34.05 11.37
N PHE A 159 12.97 -33.22 12.30
CA PHE A 159 12.97 -31.77 12.15
C PHE A 159 14.39 -31.22 11.90
N ASP A 160 15.36 -31.64 12.71
CA ASP A 160 16.74 -31.19 12.59
C ASP A 160 17.40 -31.66 11.29
N SER A 161 17.03 -32.83 10.78
CA SER A 161 17.47 -33.35 9.48
C SER A 161 16.94 -32.50 8.32
N ILE A 162 15.66 -32.11 8.35
CA ILE A 162 15.08 -31.19 7.35
C ILE A 162 15.83 -29.86 7.35
N LEU A 163 16.04 -29.26 8.53
CA LEU A 163 16.75 -27.98 8.63
C LEU A 163 18.17 -28.06 8.08
N SER A 164 18.85 -29.16 8.35
CA SER A 164 20.23 -29.38 7.89
C SER A 164 20.28 -29.59 6.37
N GLN A 165 19.30 -30.28 5.78
CA GLN A 165 19.17 -30.39 4.32
C GLN A 165 18.90 -29.03 3.67
N LEU A 166 17.98 -28.23 4.22
CA LEU A 166 17.70 -26.88 3.72
C LEU A 166 18.93 -25.97 3.79
N GLN A 167 19.74 -26.11 4.85
CA GLN A 167 21.01 -25.40 4.99
C GLN A 167 22.02 -25.81 3.92
N ASN A 168 22.21 -27.12 3.73
CA ASN A 168 23.14 -27.67 2.73
C ASN A 168 22.77 -27.26 1.29
N LEU A 169 21.47 -27.13 1.02
CA LEU A 169 20.95 -26.68 -0.27
C LEU A 169 20.92 -25.14 -0.42
N GLY A 170 21.26 -24.38 0.63
CA GLY A 170 21.28 -22.92 0.61
C GLY A 170 19.89 -22.27 0.55
N GLU A 171 18.83 -22.96 0.97
CA GLU A 171 17.44 -22.46 0.88
C GLU A 171 16.92 -21.83 2.20
N LEU A 172 17.72 -21.84 3.28
CA LEU A 172 17.31 -21.29 4.58
C LEU A 172 16.89 -19.82 4.51
N THR A 173 17.68 -18.97 3.87
CA THR A 173 17.40 -17.53 3.75
C THR A 173 16.11 -17.27 2.98
N ARG A 174 15.88 -18.02 1.90
CA ARG A 174 14.63 -17.97 1.12
C ARG A 174 13.43 -18.39 1.97
N LEU A 175 13.59 -19.41 2.82
CA LEU A 175 12.53 -19.86 3.72
C LEU A 175 12.24 -18.83 4.82
N ILE A 176 13.25 -18.16 5.36
CA ILE A 176 13.09 -17.06 6.32
C ILE A 176 12.29 -15.91 5.70
N VAL A 177 12.63 -15.48 4.48
CA VAL A 177 11.89 -14.44 3.74
C VAL A 177 10.43 -14.86 3.53
N ALA A 178 10.20 -16.11 3.11
CA ALA A 178 8.86 -16.67 2.93
C ALA A 178 8.02 -16.68 4.22
N LEU A 179 8.64 -17.03 5.35
CA LEU A 179 7.98 -17.03 6.65
C LEU A 179 7.70 -15.63 7.17
N ALA A 180 8.64 -14.69 6.99
CA ALA A 180 8.42 -13.29 7.32
C ALA A 180 7.19 -12.73 6.55
N ASP A 181 7.08 -13.02 5.26
CA ASP A 181 5.92 -12.62 4.47
C ASP A 181 4.62 -13.28 4.96
N THR A 182 4.68 -14.57 5.28
CA THR A 182 3.56 -15.31 5.87
C THR A 182 3.10 -14.70 7.19
N ILE A 183 4.02 -14.32 8.08
CA ILE A 183 3.69 -13.68 9.37
C ILE A 183 3.01 -12.35 9.12
N ARG A 184 3.53 -11.51 8.21
CA ARG A 184 2.89 -10.22 7.88
C ARG A 184 1.47 -10.43 7.37
N ARG A 185 1.27 -11.40 6.47
CA ARG A 185 -0.03 -11.75 5.90
C ARG A 185 -1.03 -12.32 6.92
N LEU A 186 -0.57 -13.08 7.92
CA LEU A 186 -1.43 -13.60 8.98
C LEU A 186 -1.64 -12.59 10.12
N THR A 187 -0.76 -11.60 10.25
CA THR A 187 -0.90 -10.57 11.27
C THR A 187 -1.93 -9.54 10.85
N VAL A 188 -1.91 -9.08 9.59
CA VAL A 188 -2.91 -8.17 9.02
C VAL A 188 -3.75 -8.92 7.99
N ASP A 189 -5.02 -9.15 8.31
CA ASP A 189 -5.91 -9.98 7.50
C ASP A 189 -6.54 -9.21 6.35
N HIS A 190 -7.00 -8.00 6.66
CA HIS A 190 -7.71 -7.13 5.74
C HIS A 190 -7.20 -5.70 5.92
N LEU A 191 -6.89 -5.05 4.79
CA LEU A 191 -6.47 -3.66 4.75
C LEU A 191 -7.62 -2.79 4.25
N HIS A 192 -8.00 -1.80 5.04
CA HIS A 192 -8.91 -0.73 4.68
C HIS A 192 -8.09 0.52 4.35
N VAL A 193 -8.09 0.95 3.09
CA VAL A 193 -7.48 2.22 2.68
C VAL A 193 -8.56 3.30 2.63
N VAL A 194 -8.43 4.31 3.47
CA VAL A 194 -9.37 5.42 3.61
C VAL A 194 -8.84 6.62 2.82
N GLY A 195 -8.91 6.48 1.51
CA GLY A 195 -8.74 7.56 0.53
C GLY A 195 -7.38 8.20 0.46
N ASP A 196 -7.31 9.16 -0.45
CA ASP A 196 -6.20 10.07 -0.67
C ASP A 196 -4.88 9.33 -0.87
N ILE A 197 -4.91 8.35 -1.79
CA ILE A 197 -3.72 7.61 -2.24
C ILE A 197 -2.82 8.53 -3.05
N TYR A 198 -3.42 9.36 -3.89
CA TYR A 198 -2.74 10.29 -4.78
C TYR A 198 -2.50 11.67 -4.16
N ASP A 199 -1.70 12.46 -4.88
CA ASP A 199 -1.26 13.83 -4.58
C ASP A 199 -0.20 13.97 -3.46
N ARG A 200 0.54 15.08 -3.52
CA ARG A 200 1.61 15.53 -2.60
C ARG A 200 2.89 14.69 -2.62
N GLY A 201 2.81 13.38 -2.48
CA GLY A 201 3.97 12.49 -2.46
C GLY A 201 4.36 11.98 -3.85
N PRO A 202 5.59 11.47 -4.00
CA PRO A 202 6.19 11.16 -5.30
C PRO A 202 5.79 9.82 -5.91
N TYR A 203 5.27 8.86 -5.12
CA TYR A 203 5.11 7.47 -5.59
C TYR A 203 3.72 6.84 -5.35
N PRO A 204 2.60 7.49 -5.76
CA PRO A 204 1.27 6.89 -5.65
C PRO A 204 1.07 5.66 -6.55
N ASP A 205 1.78 5.60 -7.69
CA ASP A 205 1.83 4.44 -8.59
C ASP A 205 2.32 3.18 -7.87
N LYS A 206 3.43 3.27 -7.13
CA LYS A 206 3.98 2.15 -6.34
C LYS A 206 3.03 1.70 -5.22
N ILE A 207 2.25 2.63 -4.66
CA ILE A 207 1.21 2.29 -3.67
C ILE A 207 0.12 1.46 -4.34
N ILE A 208 -0.40 1.89 -5.50
CA ILE A 208 -1.41 1.15 -6.24
C ILE A 208 -0.89 -0.25 -6.64
N ASP A 209 0.33 -0.37 -7.16
CA ASP A 209 0.94 -1.66 -7.48
C ASP A 209 1.02 -2.56 -6.24
N ARG A 210 1.36 -2.00 -5.09
CA ARG A 210 1.40 -2.73 -3.83
C ARG A 210 0.01 -3.23 -3.44
N LEU A 211 -1.01 -2.37 -3.53
CA LEU A 211 -2.41 -2.69 -3.18
C LEU A 211 -3.01 -3.76 -4.11
N ILE A 212 -2.74 -3.71 -5.41
CA ILE A 212 -3.20 -4.72 -6.40
C ILE A 212 -2.73 -6.14 -6.01
N ASN A 213 -1.52 -6.24 -5.46
CA ASN A 213 -0.94 -7.51 -5.04
C ASN A 213 -1.35 -7.93 -3.61
N MET A 214 -2.18 -7.15 -2.91
CA MET A 214 -2.62 -7.51 -1.58
C MET A 214 -3.76 -8.55 -1.63
N PRO A 215 -3.70 -9.60 -0.79
CA PRO A 215 -4.71 -10.67 -0.80
C PRO A 215 -6.12 -10.23 -0.41
N SER A 216 -6.25 -9.20 0.42
CA SER A 216 -7.53 -8.71 0.94
C SER A 216 -7.42 -7.23 1.27
N VAL A 217 -8.08 -6.42 0.45
CA VAL A 217 -8.05 -4.97 0.56
C VAL A 217 -9.36 -4.39 0.06
N ASP A 218 -9.82 -3.33 0.70
CA ASP A 218 -10.84 -2.43 0.18
C ASP A 218 -10.33 -0.98 0.24
N VAL A 219 -10.89 -0.16 -0.64
CA VAL A 219 -10.51 1.26 -0.78
C VAL A 219 -11.77 2.09 -0.76
N GLN A 220 -11.84 3.02 0.19
CA GLN A 220 -12.76 4.13 0.15
C GLN A 220 -12.07 5.29 -0.57
N TRP A 221 -12.60 5.71 -1.72
CA TRP A 221 -11.96 6.75 -2.53
C TRP A 221 -12.07 8.14 -1.88
N GLY A 222 -10.96 8.84 -1.83
CA GLY A 222 -10.85 10.22 -1.36
C GLY A 222 -11.14 11.23 -2.47
N ASN A 223 -11.21 12.51 -2.09
CA ASN A 223 -11.42 13.60 -3.04
C ASN A 223 -10.23 13.72 -4.02
N HIS A 224 -9.02 13.44 -3.55
CA HIS A 224 -7.82 13.48 -4.40
C HIS A 224 -7.87 12.35 -5.45
N ASP A 225 -8.26 11.14 -5.06
CA ASP A 225 -8.36 10.00 -5.98
C ASP A 225 -9.40 10.24 -7.09
N ILE A 226 -10.54 10.85 -6.76
CA ILE A 226 -11.61 11.16 -7.74
C ILE A 226 -11.09 12.10 -8.84
N VAL A 227 -10.19 13.04 -8.52
CA VAL A 227 -9.60 13.94 -9.52
C VAL A 227 -8.78 13.13 -10.54
N TRP A 228 -7.98 12.18 -10.08
CA TRP A 228 -7.20 11.30 -10.96
C TRP A 228 -8.10 10.40 -11.81
N MET A 229 -9.17 9.84 -11.23
CA MET A 229 -10.16 9.07 -11.99
C MET A 229 -10.88 9.91 -13.05
N ALA A 230 -11.23 11.16 -12.73
CA ALA A 230 -11.84 12.07 -13.67
C ALA A 230 -10.89 12.45 -14.81
N ALA A 231 -9.60 12.65 -14.50
CA ALA A 231 -8.57 12.89 -15.51
C ALA A 231 -8.44 11.69 -16.45
N PHE A 232 -8.36 10.47 -15.90
CA PHE A 232 -8.35 9.23 -16.69
C PHE A 232 -9.61 9.07 -17.55
N SER A 233 -10.76 9.49 -17.04
CA SER A 233 -12.05 9.45 -17.75
C SER A 233 -12.19 10.53 -18.84
N GLY A 234 -11.16 11.35 -19.08
CA GLY A 234 -11.15 12.34 -20.16
C GLY A 234 -11.58 13.74 -19.76
N SER A 235 -11.69 14.07 -18.47
CA SER A 235 -12.05 15.43 -18.03
C SER A 235 -10.88 16.41 -18.18
N PRO A 236 -10.96 17.42 -19.08
CA PRO A 236 -9.85 18.37 -19.26
C PRO A 236 -9.59 19.21 -18.00
N LEU A 237 -10.64 19.52 -17.24
CA LEU A 237 -10.54 20.25 -15.98
C LEU A 237 -9.73 19.45 -14.96
N ALA A 238 -10.03 18.16 -14.82
CA ALA A 238 -9.30 17.29 -13.92
C ALA A 238 -7.85 17.10 -14.37
N MET A 239 -7.60 16.96 -15.69
CA MET A 239 -6.24 16.90 -16.24
C MET A 239 -5.42 18.15 -15.89
N MET A 240 -5.99 19.36 -16.07
CA MET A 240 -5.30 20.59 -15.69
C MET A 240 -5.03 20.64 -14.19
N ASN A 241 -5.97 20.19 -13.37
CA ASN A 241 -5.77 20.13 -11.92
C ASN A 241 -4.66 19.14 -11.53
N VAL A 242 -4.61 17.95 -12.14
CA VAL A 242 -3.54 16.97 -11.91
C VAL A 242 -2.18 17.56 -12.26
N ILE A 243 -2.02 18.13 -13.46
CA ILE A 243 -0.74 18.74 -13.87
C ILE A 243 -0.36 19.88 -12.92
N ARG A 244 -1.33 20.73 -12.54
CA ARG A 244 -1.11 21.83 -11.60
C ARG A 244 -0.62 21.33 -10.24
N ILE A 245 -1.22 20.27 -9.71
CA ILE A 245 -0.88 19.71 -8.40
C ILE A 245 0.47 19.00 -8.44
N CYS A 246 0.75 18.22 -9.49
CA CYS A 246 2.08 17.66 -9.73
C CYS A 246 3.15 18.77 -9.82
N ALA A 247 2.90 19.85 -10.56
CA ALA A 247 3.82 20.98 -10.66
C ALA A 247 4.02 21.68 -9.31
N ARG A 248 2.94 21.84 -8.54
CA ARG A 248 2.97 22.48 -7.22
C ARG A 248 3.81 21.72 -6.22
N TYR A 249 3.75 20.38 -6.21
CA TYR A 249 4.48 19.55 -5.24
C TYR A 249 5.81 19.01 -5.78
N GLY A 250 6.13 19.25 -7.05
CA GLY A 250 7.36 18.78 -7.67
C GLY A 250 7.33 17.31 -8.08
N ASN A 251 6.16 16.78 -8.42
CA ASN A 251 5.95 15.37 -8.78
C ASN A 251 5.54 15.20 -10.25
N LEU A 252 6.21 15.91 -11.17
CA LEU A 252 5.94 15.74 -12.61
C LEU A 252 6.36 14.37 -13.12
N ASP A 253 7.37 13.74 -12.49
CA ASP A 253 7.86 12.41 -12.83
C ASP A 253 6.74 11.35 -12.80
N ILE A 254 5.73 11.52 -11.94
CA ILE A 254 4.54 10.64 -11.94
C ILE A 254 3.87 10.65 -13.32
N LEU A 255 3.74 11.81 -13.95
CA LEU A 255 3.10 11.93 -15.25
C LEU A 255 4.02 11.46 -16.37
N GLU A 256 5.28 11.89 -16.37
CA GLU A 256 6.22 11.63 -17.46
C GLU A 256 6.83 10.23 -17.42
N GLU A 257 7.34 9.80 -16.26
CA GLU A 257 8.03 8.52 -16.09
C GLU A 257 7.06 7.37 -15.78
N SER A 258 6.16 7.54 -14.80
CA SER A 258 5.26 6.45 -14.39
C SER A 258 4.12 6.22 -15.40
N TYR A 259 3.49 7.29 -15.89
CA TYR A 259 2.36 7.18 -16.82
C TYR A 259 2.71 7.44 -18.29
N GLY A 260 3.95 7.86 -18.62
CA GLY A 260 4.38 8.07 -20.00
C GLY A 260 3.69 9.24 -20.72
N ILE A 261 3.18 10.22 -19.97
CA ILE A 261 2.46 11.37 -20.51
C ILE A 261 3.47 12.41 -21.00
N ASN A 262 3.37 12.78 -22.28
CA ASN A 262 4.23 13.82 -22.84
C ASN A 262 3.75 15.22 -22.45
N LEU A 263 4.54 15.94 -21.64
CA LEU A 263 4.21 17.29 -21.18
C LEU A 263 4.83 18.42 -22.04
N ARG A 264 5.57 18.10 -23.11
CA ARG A 264 6.33 19.10 -23.90
C ARG A 264 5.48 20.27 -24.35
N ALA A 265 4.31 19.99 -24.94
CA ALA A 265 3.46 21.05 -25.49
C ALA A 265 2.98 22.04 -24.42
N ILE A 266 2.65 21.56 -23.21
CA ILE A 266 2.19 22.43 -22.13
C ILE A 266 3.35 23.17 -21.45
N LEU A 267 4.53 22.55 -21.39
CA LEU A 267 5.76 23.19 -20.92
C LEU A 267 6.19 24.33 -21.86
N GLU A 268 6.19 24.09 -23.18
CA GLU A 268 6.48 25.12 -24.18
C GLU A 268 5.47 26.28 -24.12
N TYR A 269 4.19 25.97 -23.92
CA TYR A 269 3.16 26.98 -23.72
C TYR A 269 3.41 27.80 -22.44
N ALA A 270 3.72 27.14 -21.32
CA ALA A 270 4.01 27.81 -20.06
C ALA A 270 5.24 28.73 -20.20
N GLU A 271 6.31 28.24 -20.82
CA GLU A 271 7.55 28.99 -21.02
C GLU A 271 7.35 30.22 -21.90
N ARG A 272 6.50 30.12 -22.93
CA ARG A 272 6.25 31.20 -23.89
C ARG A 272 5.41 32.35 -23.32
N TYR A 273 4.47 32.06 -22.43
CA TYR A 273 3.42 33.02 -22.04
C TYR A 273 3.45 33.44 -20.57
N TYR A 274 4.26 32.80 -19.72
CA TYR A 274 4.28 33.05 -18.29
C TYR A 274 5.69 33.35 -17.77
N GLU A 275 5.74 34.27 -16.81
CA GLU A 275 6.94 34.63 -16.06
C GLU A 275 6.80 34.16 -14.61
N PRO A 276 7.90 33.78 -13.93
CA PRO A 276 7.82 33.26 -12.57
C PRO A 276 7.17 34.25 -11.62
N SER A 277 6.27 33.76 -10.78
CA SER A 277 5.55 34.56 -9.80
C SER A 277 5.66 33.97 -8.41
N GLU A 278 5.86 34.82 -7.40
CA GLU A 278 5.95 34.42 -5.99
C GLU A 278 4.75 33.57 -5.54
N ALA A 279 3.56 33.85 -6.06
CA ALA A 279 2.33 33.14 -5.73
C ALA A 279 2.32 31.67 -6.18
N PHE A 280 3.13 31.32 -7.17
CA PHE A 280 3.20 29.99 -7.79
C PHE A 280 4.51 29.25 -7.47
N ARG A 281 5.22 29.66 -6.41
CA ARG A 281 6.39 28.92 -5.94
C ARG A 281 5.99 27.47 -5.57
N PRO A 282 6.71 26.45 -6.07
CA PRO A 282 6.46 25.07 -5.70
C PRO A 282 6.56 24.85 -4.19
N ARG A 283 5.64 24.06 -3.65
CA ARG A 283 5.60 23.61 -2.24
C ARG A 283 6.21 22.22 -2.16
N LEU A 284 7.54 22.17 -2.20
CA LEU A 284 8.28 20.91 -2.17
C LEU A 284 8.15 20.24 -0.80
N VAL A 285 8.04 18.91 -0.82
CA VAL A 285 8.11 18.08 0.39
C VAL A 285 9.56 18.06 0.90
N ASP A 286 9.73 17.88 2.21
CA ASP A 286 11.05 17.83 2.84
C ASP A 286 11.95 16.76 2.18
N GLY A 287 13.16 17.17 1.78
CA GLY A 287 14.15 16.30 1.14
C GLY A 287 14.18 16.36 -0.39
N VAL A 288 13.16 16.92 -1.05
CA VAL A 288 13.17 17.12 -2.51
C VAL A 288 14.09 18.28 -2.87
N ARG A 289 15.11 18.01 -3.70
CA ARG A 289 16.08 19.01 -4.16
C ARG A 289 15.96 19.23 -5.66
N LEU A 290 15.28 20.31 -6.02
CA LEU A 290 15.22 20.80 -7.40
C LEU A 290 16.25 21.89 -7.64
N SER A 291 16.81 21.91 -8.85
CA SER A 291 17.61 23.00 -9.39
C SER A 291 16.79 24.31 -9.49
N ALA A 292 17.49 25.43 -9.67
CA ALA A 292 16.83 26.72 -9.86
C ALA A 292 15.94 26.72 -11.12
N ASP A 293 16.42 26.12 -12.21
CA ASP A 293 15.72 26.07 -13.48
C ASP A 293 14.45 25.21 -13.39
N GLU A 294 14.52 24.06 -12.72
CA GLU A 294 13.32 23.23 -12.47
C GLU A 294 12.28 23.98 -11.65
N LYS A 295 12.68 24.72 -10.61
CA LYS A 295 11.74 25.52 -9.81
C LYS A 295 11.05 26.59 -10.65
N VAL A 296 11.78 27.23 -11.56
CA VAL A 296 11.23 28.21 -12.49
C VAL A 296 10.24 27.55 -13.46
N LEU A 297 10.61 26.40 -14.03
CA LEU A 297 9.75 25.63 -14.92
C LEU A 297 8.45 25.22 -14.24
N LEU A 298 8.54 24.63 -13.04
CA LEU A 298 7.36 24.22 -12.26
C LEU A 298 6.46 25.40 -11.90
N ASN A 299 7.05 26.55 -11.58
CA ASN A 299 6.30 27.77 -11.28
C ASN A 299 5.46 28.22 -12.49
N LYS A 300 6.11 28.36 -13.66
CA LYS A 300 5.44 28.74 -14.90
C LYS A 300 4.37 27.74 -15.29
N LEU A 301 4.65 26.43 -15.16
CA LEU A 301 3.68 25.38 -15.47
C LEU A 301 2.48 25.41 -14.53
N GLN A 302 2.71 25.56 -13.21
CA GLN A 302 1.65 25.68 -12.22
C GLN A 302 0.77 26.91 -12.50
N GLN A 303 1.37 28.03 -12.90
CA GLN A 303 0.64 29.24 -13.27
C GLN A 303 -0.19 29.03 -14.54
N ALA A 304 0.42 28.50 -15.59
CA ALA A 304 -0.26 28.24 -16.86
C ALA A 304 -1.46 27.29 -16.68
N THR A 305 -1.26 26.18 -15.97
CA THR A 305 -2.31 25.19 -15.69
C THR A 305 -3.39 25.72 -14.77
N ALA A 306 -3.06 26.59 -13.80
CA ALA A 306 -4.06 27.27 -12.97
C ALA A 306 -4.98 28.17 -13.80
N ILE A 307 -4.42 28.99 -14.70
CA ILE A 307 -5.23 29.86 -15.56
C ILE A 307 -6.07 29.04 -16.55
N LEU A 308 -5.51 27.97 -17.13
CA LEU A 308 -6.27 27.06 -18.00
C LEU A 308 -7.40 26.36 -17.23
N GLN A 309 -7.14 25.91 -16.01
CA GLN A 309 -8.14 25.33 -15.13
C GLN A 309 -9.27 26.31 -14.85
N PHE A 310 -8.97 27.57 -14.49
CA PHE A 310 -10.00 28.58 -14.22
C PHE A 310 -10.88 28.85 -15.46
N LYS A 311 -10.30 28.87 -16.66
CA LYS A 311 -11.07 29.00 -17.91
C LYS A 311 -12.01 27.82 -18.13
N LEU A 312 -11.56 26.60 -17.86
CA LEU A 312 -12.38 25.39 -17.97
C LEU A 312 -13.47 25.31 -16.89
N GLU A 313 -13.16 25.76 -15.68
CA GLU A 313 -14.12 25.88 -14.57
C GLU A 313 -15.23 26.87 -14.90
N SER A 314 -14.90 28.06 -15.39
CA SER A 314 -15.87 29.07 -15.85
C SER A 314 -16.84 28.50 -16.88
N GLN A 315 -16.33 27.84 -17.93
CA GLN A 315 -17.16 27.18 -18.95
C GLN A 315 -18.05 26.07 -18.38
N LEU A 316 -17.57 25.33 -17.36
CA LEU A 316 -18.36 24.29 -16.71
C LEU A 316 -19.50 24.91 -15.89
N ILE A 317 -19.21 25.96 -15.12
CA ILE A 317 -20.17 26.69 -14.28
C ILE A 317 -21.29 27.26 -15.15
N GLU A 318 -20.94 27.95 -16.25
CA GLU A 318 -21.91 28.49 -17.21
C GLU A 318 -22.81 27.39 -17.81
N ARG A 319 -22.24 26.23 -18.16
CA ARG A 319 -22.97 25.10 -18.74
C ARG A 319 -23.79 24.29 -17.72
N ARG A 320 -23.55 24.47 -16.42
CA ARG A 320 -24.16 23.72 -15.31
C ARG A 320 -24.54 24.65 -14.15
N PRO A 321 -25.52 25.57 -14.36
CA PRO A 321 -25.98 26.48 -13.31
C PRO A 321 -26.57 25.73 -12.10
N ASP A 322 -27.07 24.51 -12.29
CA ASP A 322 -27.57 23.66 -11.19
C ASP A 322 -26.52 23.34 -10.12
N PHE A 323 -25.22 23.51 -10.41
CA PHE A 323 -24.15 23.36 -9.42
C PHE A 323 -24.03 24.54 -8.45
N GLN A 324 -24.63 25.70 -8.75
CA GLN A 324 -24.62 26.89 -7.90
C GLN A 324 -23.21 27.37 -7.54
N LEU A 325 -22.31 27.34 -8.53
CA LEU A 325 -20.87 27.63 -8.40
C LEU A 325 -20.48 29.00 -8.97
N GLU A 326 -21.41 29.87 -9.30
CA GLU A 326 -21.16 31.19 -9.92
C GLU A 326 -20.23 32.06 -9.07
N HIS A 327 -20.35 31.95 -7.73
CA HIS A 327 -19.48 32.62 -6.77
C HIS A 327 -17.99 32.17 -6.85
N ARG A 328 -17.69 31.07 -7.57
CA ARG A 328 -16.32 30.57 -7.78
C ARG A 328 -15.77 30.91 -9.17
N ASP A 329 -16.54 31.54 -10.05
CA ASP A 329 -16.05 31.94 -11.37
C ASP A 329 -15.19 33.21 -11.28
N LEU A 330 -13.96 33.04 -10.80
CA LEU A 330 -13.03 34.15 -10.52
C LEU A 330 -12.72 34.98 -11.77
N LEU A 331 -12.73 34.37 -12.96
CA LEU A 331 -12.43 35.09 -14.20
C LEU A 331 -13.59 36.01 -14.61
N HIS A 332 -14.82 35.65 -14.24
CA HIS A 332 -15.99 36.48 -14.51
C HIS A 332 -15.98 37.80 -13.73
N PHE A 333 -15.35 37.83 -12.56
CA PHE A 333 -15.29 39.03 -11.71
C PHE A 333 -14.15 40.00 -12.06
N ILE A 334 -13.36 39.72 -13.12
CA ILE A 334 -12.29 40.60 -13.56
C ILE A 334 -12.83 41.66 -14.52
N ASP A 335 -12.72 42.92 -14.14
CA ASP A 335 -12.86 44.05 -15.05
C ASP A 335 -11.52 44.30 -15.76
N PHE A 336 -11.39 43.75 -16.98
CA PHE A 336 -10.21 43.91 -17.82
C PHE A 336 -9.99 45.36 -18.30
N SER A 337 -11.02 46.21 -18.27
CA SER A 337 -10.88 47.62 -18.66
C SER A 337 -10.22 48.45 -17.55
N GLN A 338 -10.53 48.13 -16.29
CA GLN A 338 -9.99 48.81 -15.12
C GLN A 338 -8.84 48.06 -14.44
N ASN A 339 -8.54 46.84 -14.88
CA ASN A 339 -7.60 45.91 -14.23
C ASN A 339 -7.93 45.69 -12.74
N LYS A 340 -9.21 45.48 -12.43
CA LYS A 340 -9.73 45.22 -11.07
C LYS A 340 -10.45 43.88 -11.01
N ILE A 341 -10.55 43.30 -9.82
CA ILE A 341 -11.27 42.05 -9.60
C ILE A 341 -12.15 42.18 -8.38
N GLU A 342 -13.44 41.83 -8.50
CA GLU A 342 -14.33 41.79 -7.34
C GLU A 342 -14.26 40.42 -6.65
N LEU A 343 -13.78 40.37 -5.42
CA LEU A 343 -13.69 39.16 -4.62
C LEU A 343 -14.49 39.35 -3.33
N ALA A 344 -15.53 38.54 -3.14
CA ALA A 344 -16.38 38.57 -1.95
C ALA A 344 -16.97 39.97 -1.62
N GLY A 345 -17.21 40.80 -2.63
CA GLY A 345 -17.75 42.16 -2.48
C GLY A 345 -16.69 43.24 -2.24
N GLU A 346 -15.40 42.90 -2.33
CA GLU A 346 -14.27 43.84 -2.27
C GLU A 346 -13.58 43.91 -3.65
N THR A 347 -13.08 45.09 -4.04
CA THR A 347 -12.49 45.36 -5.38
C THR A 347 -10.98 45.50 -5.36
#